data_AF-A0A2J7RH27-F1
#
_entry.id   AF-A0A2J7RH27-F1
#
_cell.length_a   1.000
_cell.length_b   1.000
_cell.length_c   1.000
_cell.angle_alpha   90.00
_cell.angle_beta   90.00
_cell.angle_gamma   90.00
#
_symmetry.space_group_name_H-M   'P 1'
#
loop_
_entity.id
_entity.type
_entity.pdbx_description
1 polymer ?
#
loop_
_entity_poly.entity_id
_entity_poly.type
_entity_poly.pdbx_seq_one_letter_code
_entity_poly.pdbx_strand_id
1 'polypeptide(L)'
;MRLTLCLLKKRPLGYLFRGKYRLVKEVTAKDRNNLINDYAREEENMFYLRHPYLTYEQSQGHAQALKKKEKWLDNFRKAIASGCRSDLRSCFPVDTNSANLAATGSLPIVATAATRSPTI
;
A
#
# COMPACT_ATOMS: atom_id res chain seq x y z
N MET A 1 20.95 -12.92 -42.76
CA MET A 1 21.36 -12.40 -41.43
C MET A 1 20.33 -11.36 -40.96
N ARG A 2 19.54 -11.65 -39.91
CA ARG A 2 18.47 -10.74 -39.42
C ARG A 2 18.95 -9.64 -38.46
N LEU A 3 20.24 -9.64 -38.08
CA LEU A 3 20.81 -8.72 -37.10
C LEU A 3 20.96 -7.28 -37.63
N THR A 4 21.13 -7.09 -38.94
CA THR A 4 21.30 -5.76 -39.57
C THR A 4 20.01 -4.91 -39.55
N LEU A 5 18.83 -5.54 -39.49
CA LEU A 5 17.54 -4.84 -39.45
C LEU A 5 17.31 -4.09 -38.12
N CYS A 6 17.86 -4.59 -37.01
CA CYS A 6 17.74 -3.93 -35.70
C CYS A 6 18.48 -2.58 -35.65
N LEU A 7 19.56 -2.44 -36.43
CA LEU A 7 20.40 -1.24 -36.51
C LEU A 7 19.80 -0.15 -37.41
N LEU A 8 18.87 -0.52 -38.32
CA LEU A 8 18.19 0.40 -39.23
C LEU A 8 16.94 1.06 -38.63
N LYS A 9 16.53 0.68 -37.41
CA LYS A 9 15.35 1.25 -36.75
C LYS A 9 15.67 2.66 -36.22
N LYS A 10 15.11 3.68 -36.86
CA LYS A 10 15.26 5.10 -36.47
C LYS A 10 14.88 5.28 -34.99
N ARG A 11 15.87 5.53 -34.14
CA ARG A 11 15.70 6.02 -32.77
C ARG A 11 15.77 7.54 -32.79
N PRO A 12 14.98 8.25 -31.96
CA PRO A 12 15.12 9.70 -31.84
C PRO A 12 16.54 10.03 -31.37
N LEU A 13 17.15 11.03 -32.00
CA LEU A 13 18.47 11.54 -31.62
C LEU A 13 18.32 12.35 -30.32
N GLY A 14 19.13 12.06 -29.30
CA GLY A 14 19.12 12.77 -28.01
C GLY A 14 18.25 12.11 -26.92
N TYR A 15 17.85 12.89 -25.91
CA TYR A 15 17.07 12.39 -24.77
C TYR A 15 15.64 11.99 -25.17
N LEU A 16 15.26 10.75 -24.90
CA LEU A 16 14.00 10.15 -25.39
C LEU A 16 12.72 10.86 -24.92
N PHE A 17 12.67 11.29 -23.66
CA PHE A 17 11.43 11.81 -23.03
C PHE A 17 11.47 13.32 -22.77
N ARG A 18 12.41 14.03 -23.39
CA ARG A 18 12.65 15.46 -23.18
C ARG A 18 12.95 16.16 -24.52
N GLY A 19 12.82 17.49 -24.58
CA GLY A 19 13.12 18.29 -25.77
C GLY A 19 12.03 18.31 -26.85
N LYS A 20 12.37 18.84 -28.03
CA LYS A 20 11.44 19.05 -29.16
C LYS A 20 10.96 17.75 -29.80
N TYR A 21 11.90 16.81 -30.06
CA TYR A 21 11.60 15.54 -30.70
C TYR A 21 11.58 14.41 -29.66
N ARG A 22 10.49 14.36 -28.89
CA ARG A 22 10.31 13.40 -27.79
C ARG A 22 9.41 12.24 -28.21
N LEU A 23 9.66 11.07 -27.63
CA LEU A 23 8.76 9.93 -27.73
C LEU A 23 7.62 10.13 -26.73
N VAL A 24 6.43 10.49 -27.23
CA VAL A 24 5.22 10.60 -26.41
C VAL A 24 4.60 9.23 -26.25
N LYS A 25 4.44 8.77 -25.00
CA LYS A 25 3.61 7.60 -24.71
C LYS A 25 2.15 8.02 -24.76
N GLU A 26 1.38 7.36 -25.60
CA GLU A 26 -0.07 7.54 -25.64
C GLU A 26 -0.74 6.92 -24.41
N VAL A 27 -1.83 7.54 -23.95
CA VAL A 27 -2.60 7.06 -22.81
C VAL A 27 -3.39 5.83 -23.23
N THR A 28 -3.05 4.67 -22.68
CA THR A 28 -3.77 3.44 -22.97
C THR A 28 -5.07 3.36 -22.17
N ALA A 29 -6.03 2.54 -22.60
CA ALA A 29 -7.26 2.31 -21.83
C ALA A 29 -6.98 1.72 -20.44
N LYS A 30 -5.92 0.90 -20.32
CA LYS A 30 -5.47 0.36 -19.04
C LYS A 30 -5.04 1.47 -18.08
N ASP A 31 -4.28 2.46 -18.57
CA ASP A 31 -3.83 3.59 -17.75
C ASP A 31 -5.02 4.39 -17.21
N ARG A 32 -6.07 4.57 -18.02
CA ARG A 32 -7.32 5.21 -17.57
C ARG A 32 -8.04 4.40 -16.49
N ASN A 33 -8.20 3.10 -16.70
CA ASN A 33 -8.89 2.23 -15.74
C ASN A 33 -8.14 2.16 -14.40
N ASN A 34 -6.81 2.11 -14.43
CA ASN A 34 -6.00 2.17 -13.22
C ASN A 34 -6.26 3.45 -12.43
N LEU A 35 -6.26 4.60 -13.12
CA LEU A 35 -6.50 5.90 -12.51
C LEU A 35 -7.90 6.00 -11.89
N ILE A 36 -8.93 5.45 -12.56
CA ILE A 36 -10.28 5.36 -11.98
C ILE A 36 -10.29 4.51 -10.71
N ASN A 37 -9.61 3.36 -10.73
CA ASN A 37 -9.51 2.46 -9.57
C ASN A 37 -8.69 3.06 -8.42
N ASP A 38 -7.68 3.88 -8.73
CA ASP A 38 -6.93 4.64 -7.73
C ASP A 38 -7.86 5.66 -7.05
N TYR A 39 -8.63 6.43 -7.82
CA TYR A 39 -9.59 7.40 -7.26
C TYR A 39 -10.68 6.76 -6.41
N ALA A 40 -11.23 5.61 -6.82
CA ALA A 40 -12.20 4.89 -6.02
C ALA A 40 -11.62 4.49 -4.65
N ARG A 41 -10.37 3.99 -4.63
CA ARG A 41 -9.67 3.66 -3.38
C ARG A 41 -9.38 4.91 -2.53
N GLU A 42 -9.02 6.01 -3.16
CA GLU A 42 -8.79 7.28 -2.46
C GLU A 42 -10.08 7.80 -1.81
N GLU A 43 -11.20 7.75 -2.52
CA GLU A 43 -12.51 8.14 -1.99
C GLU A 43 -12.93 7.29 -0.79
N GLU A 44 -12.79 5.96 -0.89
CA GLU A 44 -13.02 5.03 0.22
C GLU A 44 -12.12 5.36 1.43
N ASN A 45 -10.82 5.57 1.19
CA ASN A 45 -9.89 5.92 2.26
C ASN A 45 -10.25 7.26 2.92
N MET A 46 -10.64 8.26 2.12
CA MET A 46 -11.04 9.57 2.64
C MET A 46 -12.31 9.49 3.48
N PHE A 47 -13.25 8.62 3.12
CA PHE A 47 -14.44 8.35 3.93
C PHE A 47 -14.06 7.83 5.33
N TYR A 48 -13.15 6.87 5.40
CA TYR A 48 -12.69 6.32 6.68
C TYR A 48 -11.89 7.33 7.52
N LEU A 49 -11.05 8.15 6.89
CA LEU A 49 -10.21 9.13 7.59
C LEU A 49 -10.99 10.34 8.11
N ARG A 50 -12.19 10.61 7.58
CA ARG A 50 -13.01 11.78 7.95
C ARG A 50 -13.51 11.73 9.39
N HIS A 51 -13.76 10.54 9.93
CA HIS A 51 -14.40 10.35 11.23
C HIS A 51 -13.44 9.75 12.25
N PRO A 52 -12.60 10.57 12.92
CA PRO A 52 -11.70 10.09 13.94
C PRO A 52 -12.47 9.65 15.19
N TYR A 53 -12.04 8.53 15.78
CA TYR A 53 -12.61 8.03 17.04
C TYR A 53 -12.22 8.87 18.25
N LEU A 54 -11.00 9.44 18.24
CA LEU A 54 -10.41 10.12 19.38
C LEU A 54 -10.12 11.58 19.03
N THR A 55 -10.40 12.49 19.96
CA THR A 55 -10.05 13.90 19.80
C THR A 55 -8.54 14.11 19.98
N TYR A 56 -8.04 15.26 19.49
CA TYR A 56 -6.62 15.58 19.59
C TYR A 56 -6.13 15.58 21.05
N GLU A 57 -6.91 16.17 21.96
CA GLU A 57 -6.58 16.25 23.39
C GLU A 57 -6.51 14.86 24.03
N GLN A 58 -7.49 13.99 23.76
CA GLN A 58 -7.53 12.62 24.27
C GLN A 58 -6.41 11.74 23.68
N SER A 59 -5.91 12.06 22.49
CA SER A 59 -4.80 11.32 21.88
C SER A 59 -3.46 11.57 22.56
N GLN A 60 -3.33 12.67 23.30
CA GLN A 60 -2.09 13.00 24.00
C GLN A 60 -1.87 12.00 25.14
N GLY A 61 -0.78 11.22 25.03
CA GLY A 61 -0.34 10.33 26.10
C GLY A 61 -0.92 8.91 26.11
N HIS A 62 -1.96 8.61 25.32
CA HIS A 62 -2.61 7.28 25.27
C HIS A 62 -1.63 6.10 25.10
N ALA A 63 -0.55 6.28 24.33
CA ALA A 63 0.40 5.21 24.02
C ALA A 63 1.70 5.23 24.88
N GLN A 64 1.81 6.09 25.88
CA GLN A 64 3.05 6.24 26.67
C GLN A 64 3.39 4.97 27.46
N ALA A 65 2.38 4.31 28.05
CA ALA A 65 2.57 3.07 28.82
C ALA A 65 3.15 1.91 27.98
N LEU A 66 2.96 1.92 26.65
CA LEU A 66 3.39 0.84 25.77
C LEU A 66 4.90 0.88 25.47
N LYS A 67 5.57 2.03 25.69
CA LYS A 67 7.02 2.24 25.47
C LYS A 67 7.55 1.72 24.12
N LYS A 68 6.71 1.74 23.07
CA LYS A 68 7.02 1.16 21.75
C LYS A 68 8.25 1.81 21.11
N LYS A 69 8.42 3.13 21.28
CA LYS A 69 9.57 3.88 20.77
C LYS A 69 10.89 3.41 21.40
N GLU A 70 10.91 3.22 22.72
CA GLU A 70 12.10 2.77 23.46
C GLU A 70 12.50 1.36 23.01
N LYS A 71 11.54 0.43 22.96
CA LYS A 71 11.77 -0.95 22.48
C LYS A 71 12.30 -0.99 21.04
N TRP A 72 11.75 -0.14 20.17
CA TRP A 72 12.21 -0.04 18.78
C TRP A 72 13.66 0.47 18.70
N LEU A 73 14.01 1.52 19.46
CA LEU A 73 15.37 2.05 19.49
C LEU A 73 16.38 1.05 20.05
N ASP A 74 16.02 0.31 21.10
CA ASP A 74 16.89 -0.72 21.67
C ASP A 74 17.12 -1.87 20.70
N ASN A 75 16.07 -2.31 19.99
CA ASN A 75 16.20 -3.32 18.95
C ASN A 75 17.07 -2.83 17.78
N PHE A 76 16.92 -1.56 17.40
CA PHE A 76 17.74 -0.94 16.37
C PHE A 76 19.22 -0.86 16.77
N ARG A 77 19.52 -0.44 18.01
CA ARG A 77 20.89 -0.43 18.57
C ARG A 77 21.49 -1.81 18.62
N LYS A 78 20.71 -2.82 19.06
CA LYS A 78 21.13 -4.23 19.07
C LYS A 78 21.44 -4.73 17.68
N ALA A 79 20.63 -4.38 16.67
CA ALA A 79 20.84 -4.78 15.28
C ALA A 79 22.10 -4.13 14.66
N ILE A 80 22.39 -2.87 15.00
CA ILE A 80 23.65 -2.21 14.59
C ILE A 80 24.85 -2.88 15.27
N ALA A 81 24.75 -3.15 16.58
CA ALA A 81 25.83 -3.76 17.36
C ALA A 81 26.12 -5.21 16.97
N SER A 82 25.11 -5.96 16.51
CA SER A 82 25.27 -7.35 16.07
C SER A 82 25.84 -7.49 14.65
N GLY A 83 26.11 -6.39 13.93
CA GLY A 83 26.80 -6.41 12.64
C GLY A 83 26.05 -7.13 11.51
N CYS A 84 24.77 -7.46 11.68
CA CYS A 84 23.95 -8.14 10.67
C CYS A 84 23.66 -7.20 9.50
N ARG A 85 24.51 -7.26 8.48
CA ARG A 85 24.41 -6.48 7.23
C ARG A 85 23.47 -7.11 6.20
N SER A 86 22.89 -8.29 6.46
CA SER A 86 21.97 -8.97 5.55
C SER A 86 20.54 -8.86 6.05
N ASP A 87 19.78 -8.00 5.36
CA ASP A 87 18.33 -7.85 5.36
C ASP A 87 17.69 -7.05 6.50
N LEU A 88 17.56 -5.74 6.26
CA LEU A 88 16.74 -4.78 7.03
C LEU A 88 15.25 -5.20 7.21
N ARG A 89 14.80 -6.31 6.61
CA ARG A 89 13.44 -6.87 6.83
C ARG A 89 13.38 -7.98 7.87
N SER A 90 14.49 -8.68 8.17
CA SER A 90 14.51 -9.77 9.15
C SER A 90 14.76 -9.28 10.57
N CYS A 91 15.42 -8.12 10.74
CA CYS A 91 15.73 -7.55 12.05
C CYS A 91 14.60 -6.75 12.69
N PHE A 92 13.55 -6.39 11.96
CA PHE A 92 12.37 -5.74 12.51
C PHE A 92 11.21 -6.75 12.54
N PRO A 93 11.02 -7.48 13.65
CA PRO A 93 9.76 -8.18 13.84
C PRO A 93 8.66 -7.11 13.86
N VAL A 94 7.80 -7.14 12.85
CA VAL A 94 6.51 -6.46 12.91
C VAL A 94 5.77 -7.13 14.07
N ASP A 95 5.43 -6.37 15.12
CA ASP A 95 4.68 -6.89 16.26
C ASP A 95 3.43 -7.63 15.76
N THR A 96 3.47 -8.97 15.69
CA THR A 96 2.39 -9.83 15.17
C THR A 96 1.15 -9.87 16.07
N ASN A 97 1.14 -9.08 17.14
CA ASN A 97 0.03 -9.01 18.09
C ASN A 97 -1.23 -8.31 17.55
N SER A 98 -1.22 -7.76 16.33
CA SER A 98 -2.46 -7.31 15.66
C SER A 98 -3.13 -8.38 14.77
N ALA A 99 -2.48 -9.54 14.54
CA ALA A 99 -3.04 -10.60 13.70
C ALA A 99 -4.02 -11.53 14.45
N ASN A 100 -4.02 -11.50 15.80
CA ASN A 100 -4.83 -12.42 16.61
C ASN A 100 -6.24 -11.90 16.98
N LEU A 101 -6.68 -10.76 16.47
CA LEU A 101 -8.08 -10.31 16.62
C LEU A 101 -9.00 -10.66 15.44
N ALA A 102 -8.49 -11.29 14.39
CA ALA A 102 -9.31 -11.74 13.26
C ALA A 102 -9.79 -13.21 13.36
N ALA A 103 -9.41 -13.94 14.42
CA ALA A 103 -9.65 -15.38 14.55
C ALA A 103 -10.78 -15.77 15.53
N THR A 104 -11.44 -14.81 16.18
CA THR A 104 -12.61 -15.06 17.06
C THR A 104 -13.86 -14.42 16.48
N GLY A 105 -14.35 -15.01 15.39
CA GLY A 105 -15.60 -14.63 14.74
C GLY A 105 -16.24 -15.81 14.02
N SER A 106 -16.06 -17.03 14.53
CA SER A 106 -16.84 -18.20 14.12
C SER A 106 -18.08 -18.30 14.99
N LEU A 107 -19.25 -17.88 14.51
CA LEU A 107 -20.58 -18.36 14.94
C LEU A 107 -21.61 -18.12 13.81
N PRO A 108 -22.68 -18.93 13.75
CA PRO A 108 -22.86 -19.89 12.67
C PRO A 108 -23.85 -19.47 11.58
N ILE A 109 -23.78 -20.23 10.49
CA ILE A 109 -24.83 -20.47 9.50
C ILE A 109 -26.19 -20.55 10.19
N VAL A 110 -27.05 -19.54 9.97
CA VAL A 110 -28.50 -19.69 10.08
C VAL A 110 -29.08 -19.38 8.71
N ALA A 111 -29.38 -20.45 7.98
CA ALA A 111 -30.25 -20.40 6.83
C ALA A 111 -31.62 -19.88 7.29
N THR A 112 -32.10 -18.80 6.69
CA THR A 112 -33.54 -18.52 6.65
C THR A 112 -33.90 -18.11 5.23
N ALA A 113 -34.79 -18.90 4.65
CA ALA A 113 -35.24 -18.79 3.28
C ALA A 113 -36.24 -17.65 3.09
N ALA A 114 -36.26 -17.14 1.86
CA ALA A 114 -37.44 -16.77 1.09
C ALA A 114 -38.18 -15.43 1.40
N THR A 115 -38.41 -14.73 0.28
CA THR A 115 -39.46 -13.74 -0.03
C THR A 115 -39.25 -12.28 0.42
N ARG A 116 -38.93 -11.39 -0.53
CA ARG A 116 -39.91 -10.58 -1.29
C ARG A 116 -39.21 -9.64 -2.29
N SER A 117 -39.94 -9.43 -3.37
CA SER A 117 -39.70 -8.76 -4.66
C SER A 117 -39.26 -7.27 -4.63
N PRO A 118 -38.80 -6.73 -5.79
CA PRO A 118 -38.42 -5.33 -5.95
C PRO A 118 -39.61 -4.43 -6.36
N THR A 119 -39.63 -3.21 -5.83
CA THR A 119 -40.39 -2.01 -6.24
C THR A 119 -39.75 -0.85 -5.46
N ILE A 120 -39.34 0.31 -5.98
CA ILE A 120 -39.76 1.17 -7.11
C ILE A 120 -38.50 1.75 -7.75
#